data_AF-A0A1Y2VIG1-F1
#
_entry.id   AF-A0A1Y2VIG1-F1
#
_cell.length_a   1.000
_cell.length_b   1.000
_cell.length_c   1.000
_cell.angle_alpha   90.00
_cell.angle_beta   90.00
_cell.angle_gamma   90.00
#
_symmetry.space_group_name_H-M   'P 1'
#
loop_
_entity.id
_entity.type
_entity.pdbx_description
1 polymer ?
#
loop_
_entity_poly.entity_id
_entity_poly.type
_entity_poly.pdbx_seq_one_letter_code
_entity_poly.pdbx_strand_id
1 'polypeptide(L)'
;LVLFARVLLTAALWLQICLLLLFYSRITSGITWADRLTKTAWITACLTFIAVVLATFLECRPISLYWQVDPDPGHCVRAYAQLLIQCIANIVIDILLLSIAYPLICLRKRSLSEYISLYTLFALGTFCIVITIIRVVLIFNEDSSQTTRSLWASVQMFVSCFVANAPTIYGSLRVVRRK
;
A
#
# COMPACT_ATOMS: atom_id res chain seq x y z
N LEU A 1 -16.36 -17.13 1.08
CA LEU A 1 -15.49 -16.64 -0.02
C LEU A 1 -14.95 -15.23 0.22
N VAL A 2 -15.79 -14.27 0.63
CA VAL A 2 -15.45 -12.84 0.78
C VAL A 2 -14.30 -12.59 1.78
N LEU A 3 -14.29 -13.25 2.94
CA LEU A 3 -13.21 -13.15 3.92
C LEU A 3 -11.85 -13.51 3.35
N PHE A 4 -11.77 -14.66 2.66
CA PHE A 4 -10.54 -15.13 2.04
C PHE A 4 -10.03 -14.14 0.99
N ALA A 5 -10.93 -13.59 0.15
CA ALA A 5 -10.57 -12.56 -0.81
C ALA A 5 -10.03 -11.29 -0.15
N ARG A 6 -10.62 -10.82 0.96
CA ARG A 6 -10.12 -9.64 1.72
C ARG A 6 -8.73 -9.88 2.29
N VAL A 7 -8.48 -11.05 2.87
CA VAL A 7 -7.16 -11.42 3.41
C VAL A 7 -6.12 -11.48 2.28
N LEU A 8 -6.45 -12.10 1.15
CA LEU A 8 -5.55 -12.17 0.00
C LEU A 8 -5.23 -10.79 -0.57
N LEU A 9 -6.23 -9.93 -0.76
CA LEU A 9 -6.02 -8.56 -1.25
C LEU A 9 -5.14 -7.74 -0.30
N THR A 10 -5.37 -7.87 1.01
CA THR A 10 -4.54 -7.23 2.03
C THR A 10 -3.11 -7.75 2.00
N ALA A 11 -2.93 -9.08 1.97
CA ALA A 11 -1.60 -9.68 1.88
C ALA A 11 -0.86 -9.24 0.61
N ALA A 12 -1.54 -9.17 -0.52
CA ALA A 12 -0.96 -8.76 -1.78
C ALA A 12 -0.48 -7.29 -1.76
N LEU A 13 -1.25 -6.38 -1.14
CA LEU A 13 -0.83 -4.99 -0.93
C LEU A 13 0.38 -4.89 0.01
N TRP A 14 0.37 -5.63 1.12
CA TRP A 14 1.50 -5.64 2.06
C TRP A 14 2.76 -6.26 1.46
N LEU A 15 2.63 -7.23 0.57
CA LEU A 15 3.75 -7.76 -0.21
C LEU A 15 4.40 -6.67 -1.08
N GLN A 16 3.61 -5.80 -1.73
CA GLN A 16 4.16 -4.67 -2.50
C GLN A 16 4.93 -3.70 -1.60
N ILE A 17 4.40 -3.40 -0.40
CA ILE A 17 5.08 -2.59 0.62
C ILE A 17 6.40 -3.24 1.05
N CYS A 18 6.40 -4.54 1.32
CA CYS A 18 7.61 -5.29 1.68
C CYS A 18 8.67 -5.23 0.56
N LEU A 19 8.27 -5.34 -0.71
CA LEU A 19 9.19 -5.21 -1.85
C LEU A 19 9.84 -3.82 -1.90
N LEU A 20 9.05 -2.77 -1.70
CA LEU A 20 9.56 -1.40 -1.61
C LEU A 20 10.50 -1.22 -0.42
N LEU A 21 10.14 -1.72 0.76
CA LEU A 21 10.97 -1.65 1.96
C LEU A 21 12.29 -2.42 1.81
N LEU A 22 12.29 -3.56 1.12
CA LEU A 22 13.53 -4.29 0.80
C LEU A 22 14.42 -3.47 -0.14
N PHE A 23 13.84 -2.82 -1.15
CA PHE A 23 14.57 -1.91 -2.03
C PHE A 23 15.15 -0.73 -1.26
N TYR A 24 14.35 -0.09 -0.40
CA TYR A 24 14.82 1.03 0.43
C TYR A 24 15.91 0.58 1.42
N SER A 25 15.76 -0.57 2.09
CA SER A 25 16.79 -1.09 3.00
C SER A 25 18.14 -1.28 2.31
N ARG A 26 18.14 -1.74 1.06
CA ARG A 26 19.37 -1.86 0.26
C ARG A 26 19.96 -0.49 -0.10
N ILE A 27 19.15 0.49 -0.45
CA ILE A 27 19.64 1.81 -0.88
C ILE A 27 20.06 2.71 0.29
N THR A 28 19.46 2.53 1.47
CA THR A 28 19.73 3.31 2.68
C THR A 28 20.82 2.70 3.56
N SER A 29 21.30 1.50 3.22
CA SER A 29 22.45 0.86 3.88
C SER A 29 23.66 1.80 3.90
N GLY A 30 24.10 2.18 5.10
CA GLY A 30 25.20 3.13 5.35
C GLY A 30 24.77 4.53 5.79
N ILE A 31 23.47 4.87 5.74
CA ILE A 31 22.94 6.16 6.21
C ILE A 31 22.14 5.93 7.49
N THR A 32 22.68 6.34 8.65
CA THR A 32 22.13 5.99 9.98
C THR A 32 20.72 6.52 10.25
N TRP A 33 20.34 7.70 9.73
CA TRP A 33 18.99 8.23 9.88
C TRP A 33 17.99 7.47 8.99
N ALA A 34 18.40 7.12 7.77
CA ALA A 34 17.55 6.43 6.80
C ALA A 34 17.36 4.95 7.17
N ASP A 35 18.40 4.29 7.71
CA ASP A 35 18.30 2.95 8.27
C ASP A 35 17.32 2.90 9.47
N ARG A 36 17.39 3.90 10.36
CA ARG A 36 16.42 4.03 11.47
C ARG A 36 14.98 4.17 10.97
N LEU A 37 14.73 5.07 10.01
CA LEU A 37 13.39 5.22 9.41
C LEU A 37 12.92 3.95 8.70
N THR A 38 13.82 3.27 7.98
CA THR A 38 13.50 2.01 7.28
C THR A 38 13.10 0.92 8.28
N LYS A 39 13.80 0.79 9.41
CA LYS A 39 13.44 -0.13 10.50
C LYS A 39 12.09 0.22 11.13
N THR A 40 11.84 1.50 11.40
CA THR A 40 10.53 1.96 11.87
C THR A 40 9.42 1.60 10.88
N ALA A 41 9.66 1.79 9.59
CA ALA A 41 8.68 1.46 8.55
C ALA A 41 8.40 -0.06 8.47
N TRP A 42 9.41 -0.92 8.65
CA TRP A 42 9.21 -2.37 8.79
C TRP A 42 8.33 -2.74 9.98
N ILE A 43 8.60 -2.17 11.15
CA ILE A 43 7.80 -2.42 12.37
C ILE A 43 6.36 -1.96 12.15
N THR A 44 6.17 -0.75 11.61
CA THR A 44 4.85 -0.21 11.29
C THR A 44 4.11 -1.09 10.29
N ALA A 45 4.78 -1.57 9.22
CA ALA A 45 4.17 -2.48 8.25
C ALA A 45 3.70 -3.79 8.88
N CYS A 46 4.50 -4.40 9.76
CA CYS A 46 4.11 -5.63 10.47
C CYS A 46 2.92 -5.39 11.41
N LEU A 47 2.97 -4.33 12.23
CA LEU A 47 1.91 -4.02 13.19
C LEU A 47 0.59 -3.72 12.48
N THR A 48 0.63 -2.91 11.43
CA THR A 48 -0.56 -2.57 10.64
C THR A 48 -1.13 -3.77 9.88
N PHE A 49 -0.29 -4.69 9.39
CA PHE A 49 -0.77 -5.94 8.78
C PHE A 49 -1.60 -6.74 9.77
N ILE A 50 -1.06 -6.97 10.96
CA ILE A 50 -1.74 -7.71 12.02
C ILE A 50 -3.05 -7.01 12.39
N ALA A 51 -3.03 -5.68 12.55
CA ALA A 51 -4.23 -4.91 12.87
C ALA A 51 -5.32 -5.04 11.80
N VAL A 52 -4.99 -4.98 10.51
CA VAL A 52 -5.98 -5.13 9.42
C VAL A 52 -6.52 -6.57 9.34
N VAL A 53 -5.66 -7.56 9.54
CA VAL A 53 -6.08 -8.98 9.56
C VAL A 53 -7.03 -9.21 10.75
N LEU A 54 -6.69 -8.74 11.94
CA LEU A 54 -7.56 -8.84 13.12
C LEU A 54 -8.88 -8.10 12.90
N ALA A 55 -8.85 -6.88 12.35
CA ALA A 55 -10.06 -6.14 11.99
C ALA A 55 -10.94 -6.95 11.03
N THR A 56 -10.35 -7.63 10.05
CA THR A 56 -11.07 -8.48 9.09
C THR A 56 -11.85 -9.60 9.78
N PHE A 57 -11.27 -10.21 10.82
CA PHE A 57 -11.90 -11.31 11.58
C PHE A 57 -12.86 -10.85 12.68
N LEU A 58 -12.64 -9.67 13.25
CA LEU A 58 -13.40 -9.16 14.40
C LEU A 58 -14.59 -8.28 14.00
N GLU A 59 -14.66 -7.85 12.74
CA GLU A 59 -15.65 -6.88 12.25
C GLU A 59 -17.10 -7.39 12.28
N CYS A 60 -17.34 -8.70 12.13
CA CYS A 60 -18.69 -9.25 12.27
C CYS A 60 -18.84 -10.19 13.48
N ARG A 61 -19.83 -9.88 14.30
CA ARG A 61 -20.32 -10.71 15.40
C ARG A 61 -21.84 -10.83 15.27
N PRO A 62 -22.43 -12.05 15.26
CA PRO A 62 -21.81 -13.38 15.27
C PRO A 62 -21.12 -13.78 13.95
N ILE A 63 -20.10 -14.64 14.04
CA ILE A 63 -19.29 -15.13 12.88
C ILE A 63 -20.16 -15.86 11.84
N SER A 64 -21.35 -16.35 12.22
CA SER A 64 -22.30 -16.99 11.31
C SER A 64 -22.77 -16.07 10.18
N LEU A 65 -22.77 -14.74 10.38
CA LEU A 65 -23.16 -13.75 9.36
C LEU A 65 -22.21 -13.71 8.15
N TYR A 66 -20.97 -14.22 8.27
CA TYR A 66 -20.04 -14.27 7.14
C TYR A 66 -20.43 -15.30 6.07
N TRP A 67 -21.24 -16.30 6.43
CA TRP A 67 -21.64 -17.41 5.57
C TRP A 67 -23.09 -17.32 5.09
N GLN A 68 -23.81 -16.30 5.54
CA GLN A 68 -25.20 -16.06 5.19
C GLN A 68 -25.29 -15.36 3.83
N VAL A 69 -25.98 -16.00 2.87
CA VAL A 69 -26.16 -15.49 1.50
C VAL A 69 -27.46 -14.69 1.37
N ASP A 70 -28.50 -15.09 2.11
CA ASP A 70 -29.83 -14.50 2.11
C ASP A 70 -30.49 -14.75 3.49
N PRO A 71 -31.16 -13.80 4.17
CA PRO A 71 -31.28 -12.37 3.88
C PRO A 71 -29.96 -11.59 4.04
N ASP A 72 -29.91 -10.42 3.41
CA ASP A 72 -28.72 -9.56 3.27
C ASP A 72 -28.08 -9.23 4.66
N PRO A 73 -26.80 -9.58 4.92
CA PRO A 73 -26.18 -9.40 6.25
C PRO A 73 -25.89 -7.93 6.65
N GLY A 74 -26.40 -6.97 5.88
CA GLY A 74 -26.30 -5.54 6.15
C GLY A 74 -24.86 -5.04 6.28
N HIS A 75 -24.58 -4.32 7.39
CA HIS A 75 -23.29 -3.64 7.63
C HIS A 75 -22.08 -4.58 7.67
N CYS A 76 -22.27 -5.88 7.95
CA CYS A 76 -21.19 -6.87 7.99
C CYS A 76 -20.51 -7.06 6.61
N VAL A 77 -21.27 -7.04 5.52
CA VAL A 77 -20.71 -7.19 4.16
C VAL A 77 -19.95 -5.93 3.71
N ARG A 78 -20.24 -4.76 4.30
CA ARG A 78 -19.66 -3.48 3.88
C ARG A 78 -18.20 -3.28 4.31
N ALA A 79 -17.72 -4.03 5.30
CA ALA A 79 -16.31 -4.02 5.72
C ALA A 79 -15.75 -2.65 6.14
N TYR A 80 -16.61 -1.78 6.66
CA TYR A 80 -16.28 -0.36 6.81
C TYR A 80 -15.07 -0.13 7.73
N ALA A 81 -15.02 -0.79 8.89
CA ALA A 81 -13.95 -0.62 9.86
C ALA A 81 -12.64 -1.21 9.31
N GLN A 82 -12.71 -2.39 8.70
CA GLN A 82 -11.55 -3.03 8.06
C GLN A 82 -10.96 -2.16 6.95
N LEU A 83 -11.82 -1.59 6.10
CA LEU A 83 -11.40 -0.72 4.99
C LEU A 83 -10.78 0.58 5.50
N LEU A 84 -11.36 1.20 6.53
CA LEU A 84 -10.84 2.43 7.11
C LEU A 84 -9.47 2.21 7.75
N ILE A 85 -9.31 1.16 8.57
CA ILE A 85 -8.02 0.80 9.20
C ILE A 85 -6.98 0.52 8.11
N GLN A 86 -7.35 -0.21 7.05
CA GLN A 86 -6.46 -0.50 5.93
C GLN A 86 -6.03 0.78 5.19
N CYS A 87 -6.93 1.72 4.93
CA CYS A 87 -6.60 2.96 4.25
C CYS A 87 -5.67 3.84 5.09
N ILE A 88 -5.95 3.99 6.39
CA ILE A 88 -5.10 4.75 7.31
C ILE A 88 -3.71 4.13 7.40
N ALA A 89 -3.63 2.80 7.56
CA ALA A 89 -2.37 2.08 7.58
C ALA A 89 -1.52 2.32 6.31
N ASN A 90 -2.15 2.23 5.13
CA ASN A 90 -1.45 2.49 3.87
C ASN A 90 -0.93 3.93 3.79
N ILE A 91 -1.74 4.94 4.13
CA ILE A 91 -1.31 6.34 4.12
C ILE A 91 -0.11 6.56 5.05
N VAL A 92 -0.14 5.99 6.26
CA VAL A 92 0.96 6.11 7.22
C VAL A 92 2.25 5.49 6.66
N ILE A 93 2.17 4.31 6.06
CA ILE A 93 3.33 3.64 5.47
C ILE A 93 3.85 4.43 4.27
N ASP A 94 2.98 4.90 3.39
CA ASP A 94 3.37 5.68 2.21
C ASP A 94 4.08 6.98 2.61
N ILE A 95 3.60 7.67 3.66
CA ILE A 95 4.26 8.86 4.21
C ILE A 95 5.66 8.51 4.75
N LEU A 96 5.81 7.39 5.46
CA LEU A 96 7.13 6.93 5.92
C LEU A 96 8.07 6.64 4.76
N LEU A 97 7.59 5.97 3.71
CA LEU A 97 8.36 5.68 2.50
C LEU A 97 8.76 6.96 1.75
N LEU A 98 7.85 7.92 1.60
CA LEU A 98 8.14 9.22 0.99
C LEU A 98 9.16 10.01 1.82
N SER A 99 9.08 9.93 3.15
CA SER A 99 10.05 10.56 4.06
C SER A 99 11.45 9.97 3.91
N ILE A 100 11.57 8.69 3.55
CA ILE A 100 12.85 8.05 3.20
C ILE A 100 13.31 8.47 1.80
N ALA A 101 12.39 8.53 0.83
CA ALA A 101 12.68 8.84 -0.58
C ALA A 101 13.10 10.30 -0.80
N TYR A 102 12.46 11.25 -0.12
CA TYR A 102 12.65 12.68 -0.34
C TYR A 102 14.12 13.13 -0.15
N PRO A 103 14.79 12.82 0.98
CA PRO A 103 16.18 13.23 1.16
C PRO A 103 17.13 12.50 0.20
N LEU A 104 16.81 11.25 -0.18
CA LEU A 104 17.62 10.50 -1.15
C LEU A 104 17.66 11.17 -2.54
N ILE A 105 16.60 11.92 -2.89
CA ILE A 105 16.53 12.72 -4.13
C ILE A 105 17.37 13.99 -3.99
N CYS A 106 17.27 14.69 -2.85
CA CYS A 106 17.93 15.99 -2.66
C CYS A 106 19.44 15.90 -2.38
N LEU A 107 19.90 14.87 -1.65
CA LEU A 107 21.27 14.82 -1.10
C LEU A 107 22.33 14.33 -2.10
N ARG A 108 21.95 13.66 -3.19
CA ARG A 108 22.90 12.93 -4.03
C ARG A 108 22.95 13.51 -5.44
N LYS A 109 24.13 13.96 -5.88
CA LYS A 109 24.37 14.31 -7.29
C LYS A 109 24.15 13.06 -8.14
N ARG A 110 23.08 13.08 -8.94
CA ARG A 110 22.62 11.95 -9.76
C ARG A 110 22.58 12.35 -11.22
N SER A 111 22.84 11.41 -12.11
CA SER A 111 22.66 11.64 -13.54
C SER A 111 21.18 11.95 -13.83
N LEU A 112 20.88 12.79 -14.85
CA LEU A 112 19.50 13.18 -15.17
C LEU A 112 18.55 11.98 -15.29
N SER A 113 19.04 10.87 -15.85
CA SER A 113 18.25 9.64 -15.97
C SER A 113 17.88 9.03 -14.61
N GLU A 114 18.77 9.06 -13.61
CA GLU A 114 18.47 8.56 -12.24
C GLU A 114 17.53 9.48 -11.49
N TYR A 115 17.74 10.79 -11.67
CA TYR A 115 16.88 11.81 -11.08
C TYR A 115 15.44 11.65 -11.55
N ILE A 116 15.22 11.49 -12.86
CA ILE A 116 13.89 11.25 -13.45
C ILE A 116 13.25 9.99 -12.87
N SER A 117 13.99 8.89 -12.76
CA SER A 117 13.44 7.63 -12.23
C SER A 117 13.01 7.73 -10.77
N LEU A 118 13.83 8.35 -9.92
CA LEU A 118 13.50 8.55 -8.51
C LEU A 118 12.32 9.52 -8.34
N TYR A 119 12.27 10.57 -9.15
CA TYR A 119 11.15 11.50 -9.16
C TYR A 119 9.84 10.83 -9.58
N THR A 120 9.88 9.96 -10.60
CA THR A 120 8.70 9.17 -11.01
C THR A 120 8.20 8.29 -9.87
N LEU A 121 9.09 7.63 -9.11
CA LEU A 121 8.70 6.82 -7.95
C LEU A 121 8.04 7.67 -6.85
N PHE A 122 8.59 8.85 -6.58
CA PHE A 122 8.02 9.79 -5.60
C PHE A 122 6.64 10.29 -6.04
N ALA A 123 6.50 10.67 -7.32
CA ALA A 123 5.23 11.12 -7.89
C ALA A 123 4.16 10.01 -7.85
N LEU A 124 4.55 8.78 -8.20
CA LEU A 124 3.66 7.62 -8.14
C LEU A 124 3.24 7.29 -6.69
N GLY A 125 4.15 7.34 -5.72
CA GLY A 125 3.82 7.16 -4.31
C GLY A 125 2.85 8.23 -3.79
N THR A 126 3.07 9.48 -4.16
CA THR A 126 2.16 10.58 -3.83
C THR A 126 0.78 10.37 -4.46
N PHE A 127 0.74 9.89 -5.70
CA PHE A 127 -0.50 9.56 -6.40
C PHE A 127 -1.28 8.41 -5.71
N CYS A 128 -0.59 7.38 -5.19
CA CYS A 128 -1.21 6.33 -4.38
C CYS A 128 -1.92 6.88 -3.13
N ILE A 129 -1.30 7.84 -2.44
CA ILE A 129 -1.91 8.50 -1.28
C ILE A 129 -3.20 9.21 -1.68
N VAL A 130 -3.17 9.97 -2.79
CA VAL A 130 -4.37 10.67 -3.31
C VAL A 130 -5.50 9.69 -3.63
N ILE A 131 -5.20 8.59 -4.34
CA ILE A 131 -6.20 7.54 -4.60
C ILE A 131 -6.77 6.97 -3.30
N THR A 132 -5.92 6.72 -2.30
CA THR A 132 -6.35 6.18 -1.02
C THR A 132 -7.25 7.15 -0.27
N ILE A 133 -6.97 8.46 -0.32
CA ILE A 133 -7.84 9.50 0.26
C ILE A 133 -9.19 9.53 -0.46
N ILE A 134 -9.21 9.52 -1.80
CA ILE A 134 -10.45 9.45 -2.59
C ILE A 134 -11.26 8.23 -2.17
N ARG A 135 -10.62 7.07 -2.00
CA ARG A 135 -11.27 5.84 -1.55
C ARG A 135 -11.88 6.00 -0.16
N VAL A 136 -11.20 6.64 0.78
CA VAL A 136 -11.77 6.94 2.11
C VAL A 136 -13.02 7.80 1.98
N VAL A 137 -12.97 8.89 1.22
CA VAL A 137 -14.14 9.79 1.01
C VAL A 137 -15.31 9.05 0.38
N LEU A 138 -15.06 8.15 -0.56
CA LEU A 138 -16.10 7.31 -1.17
C LEU A 138 -16.68 6.28 -0.19
N ILE A 139 -15.89 5.78 0.76
CA ILE A 139 -16.37 4.87 1.81
C ILE A 139 -17.31 5.61 2.78
N PHE A 140 -17.02 6.87 3.11
CA PHE A 140 -17.86 7.70 3.98
C PHE A 140 -19.14 8.19 3.31
N ASN A 141 -19.14 8.40 1.99
CA ASN A 141 -20.37 8.65 1.24
C ASN A 141 -21.13 7.33 1.08
N GLU A 142 -22.19 7.15 1.87
CA GLU A 142 -22.97 5.90 2.01
C GLU A 142 -23.60 5.39 0.70
N ASP A 143 -23.64 6.23 -0.35
CA ASP A 143 -24.22 5.95 -1.67
C ASP A 143 -23.27 5.22 -2.64
N SER A 144 -22.03 4.92 -2.25
CA SER A 144 -21.08 4.26 -3.16
C SER A 144 -21.45 2.79 -3.41
N SER A 145 -21.83 2.48 -4.66
CA SER A 145 -22.11 1.11 -5.10
C SER A 145 -20.92 0.16 -4.87
N GLN A 146 -21.18 -1.13 -4.61
CA GLN A 146 -20.11 -2.13 -4.46
C GLN A 146 -19.23 -2.25 -5.71
N THR A 147 -19.80 -1.98 -6.89
CA THR A 147 -19.06 -1.91 -8.16
C THR A 147 -18.01 -0.80 -8.11
N THR A 148 -18.37 0.41 -7.71
CA THR A 148 -17.44 1.54 -7.60
C THR A 148 -16.30 1.24 -6.62
N ARG A 149 -16.59 0.66 -5.46
CA ARG A 149 -15.57 0.29 -4.48
C ARG A 149 -14.58 -0.76 -5.02
N SER A 150 -15.09 -1.75 -5.75
CA SER A 150 -14.28 -2.81 -6.34
C SER A 150 -13.39 -2.31 -7.49
N LEU A 151 -13.88 -1.34 -8.28
CA LEU A 151 -13.10 -0.66 -9.31
C LEU A 151 -11.93 0.11 -8.70
N TRP A 152 -12.17 0.93 -7.69
CA TRP A 152 -11.12 1.69 -7.01
C TRP A 152 -10.09 0.79 -6.32
N ALA A 153 -10.54 -0.33 -5.72
CA ALA A 153 -9.63 -1.33 -5.16
C ALA A 153 -8.73 -1.95 -6.24
N SER A 154 -9.27 -2.27 -7.42
CA SER A 154 -8.51 -2.79 -8.55
C SER A 154 -7.49 -1.79 -9.08
N VAL A 155 -7.90 -0.52 -9.24
CA VAL A 155 -7.00 0.58 -9.65
C VAL A 155 -5.86 0.74 -8.65
N GLN A 156 -6.17 0.78 -7.35
CA GLN A 156 -5.16 0.88 -6.30
C GLN A 156 -4.16 -0.28 -6.34
N MET A 157 -4.65 -1.51 -6.53
CA MET A 157 -3.79 -2.70 -6.62
C MET A 157 -2.86 -2.64 -7.83
N PHE A 158 -3.38 -2.24 -8.99
CA PHE A 158 -2.61 -2.09 -10.21
C PHE A 158 -1.51 -1.04 -10.06
N VAL A 159 -1.87 0.14 -9.55
CA VAL A 159 -0.91 1.23 -9.32
C VAL A 159 0.15 0.79 -8.32
N SER A 160 -0.24 0.21 -7.17
CA SER A 160 0.70 -0.25 -6.13
C SER A 160 1.70 -1.29 -6.67
N CYS A 161 1.22 -2.23 -7.48
CA CYS A 161 2.07 -3.22 -8.13
C CYS A 161 3.06 -2.56 -9.09
N PHE A 162 2.60 -1.61 -9.91
CA PHE A 162 3.48 -0.87 -10.81
C PHE A 162 4.55 -0.08 -10.04
N VAL A 163 4.17 0.64 -8.97
CA VAL A 163 5.11 1.40 -8.13
C VAL A 163 6.16 0.50 -7.48
N ALA A 164 5.74 -0.63 -6.91
CA ALA A 164 6.66 -1.53 -6.22
C ALA A 164 7.66 -2.21 -7.16
N ASN A 165 7.28 -2.46 -8.40
CA ASN A 165 8.13 -3.13 -9.38
C ASN A 165 8.94 -2.17 -10.28
N ALA A 166 8.51 -0.91 -10.41
CA ALA A 166 9.20 0.09 -11.22
C ALA A 166 10.71 0.26 -10.91
N PRO A 167 11.17 0.32 -9.63
CA PRO A 167 12.60 0.44 -9.33
C PRO A 167 13.40 -0.77 -9.82
N THR A 168 12.86 -1.97 -9.64
CA THR A 168 13.49 -3.24 -10.05
C THR A 168 13.58 -3.33 -11.57
N ILE A 169 12.49 -3.02 -12.29
CA ILE A 169 12.46 -3.00 -13.75
C ILE A 169 13.49 -1.99 -14.28
N TYR A 170 13.50 -0.79 -13.72
CA TYR A 170 14.44 0.25 -14.12
C TYR A 170 15.90 -0.15 -13.88
N GLY A 171 16.19 -0.75 -12.72
CA GLY A 171 17.51 -1.29 -12.40
C GLY A 171 17.96 -2.35 -13.42
N SER A 172 17.10 -3.32 -13.73
CA SER A 172 17.39 -4.38 -14.70
C SER A 172 17.62 -3.85 -16.12
N LEU A 173 16.78 -2.91 -16.58
CA LEU A 173 16.93 -2.29 -17.92
C LEU A 173 18.27 -1.56 -18.07
N ARG A 174 18.74 -0.90 -17.01
CA ARG A 174 20.06 -0.24 -17.01
C ARG A 174 21.22 -1.22 -17.08
N VAL A 175 21.11 -2.38 -16.44
CA VAL A 175 22.15 -3.42 -16.50
C VAL A 175 22.23 -3.99 -17.91
N VAL A 176 21.08 -4.25 -18.56
CA VAL A 176 21.04 -4.76 -19.94
C VAL A 176 21.62 -3.74 -20.92
N ARG A 177 21.27 -2.45 -20.80
CA ARG A 177 21.82 -1.39 -21.69
C ARG A 177 23.33 -1.14 -21.54
N ARG A 178 23.97 -1.67 -20.50
CA ARG A 178 25.43 -1.57 -20.30
C ARG A 178 26.21 -2.75 -20.89
N LYS A 179 25.51 -3.82 -21.29
CA LYS A 179 26.08 -4.93 -22.06
C LYS A 179 25.92 -4.65 -23.54
#